data_AF-A0A3D2V497-F1
#
_entry.id   AF-A0A3D2V497-F1
#
_cell.length_a   1.000
_cell.length_b   1.000
_cell.length_c   1.000
_cell.angle_alpha   90.00
_cell.angle_beta   90.00
_cell.angle_gamma   90.00
#
_symmetry.space_group_name_H-M   'P 1'
#
loop_
_entity.id
_entity.type
_entity.pdbx_description
1 polymer ?
#
loop_
_entity_poly.entity_id
_entity_poly.type
_entity_poly.pdbx_seq_one_letter_code
_entity_poly.pdbx_strand_id
1 'polypeptide(L)'
;RFNSSDGMYETGCGLDNVYLSWGHDEYMYQVCKDYLPDAGLAMIRYHSFYPWHTDGSYQYLMNDHDHEMLQWVKLFNPYDLYSKSDDPPCVSELRPYYEDLIAEFFPSKIDW
;
A
#
# COMPACT_ATOMS: atom_id res chain seq x y z
N ARG A 1 18.61 -20.52 6.76
CA ARG A 1 17.91 -19.36 7.36
C ARG A 1 16.72 -18.91 6.52
N PHE A 2 16.83 -18.79 5.19
CA PHE A 2 15.73 -18.29 4.35
C PHE A 2 15.09 -19.33 3.39
N ASN A 3 15.60 -20.57 3.35
CA ASN A 3 15.19 -21.57 2.35
C ASN A 3 14.09 -22.53 2.84
N SER A 4 13.48 -22.27 4.00
CA SER A 4 12.27 -22.94 4.48
C SER A 4 11.03 -22.17 4.01
N SER A 5 9.85 -22.80 4.09
CA SER A 5 8.57 -22.14 3.78
C SER A 5 8.39 -20.83 4.52
N ASP A 6 8.71 -20.80 5.81
CA ASP A 6 8.53 -19.62 6.68
C ASP A 6 9.81 -18.77 6.78
N GLY A 7 10.92 -19.25 6.20
CA GLY A 7 12.22 -18.56 6.25
C GLY A 7 12.63 -18.15 7.67
N MET A 8 12.60 -16.84 7.92
CA MET A 8 12.95 -16.22 9.21
C MET A 8 11.74 -15.70 10.00
N TYR A 9 10.52 -15.93 9.52
CA TYR A 9 9.29 -15.39 10.07
C TYR A 9 8.52 -16.43 10.88
N GLU A 10 7.69 -15.94 11.79
CA GLU A 10 6.71 -16.77 12.50
C GLU A 10 5.38 -16.75 11.74
N THR A 11 4.66 -17.89 11.73
CA THR A 11 3.31 -17.96 11.16
C THR A 11 2.39 -16.98 11.88
N GLY A 12 1.64 -16.18 11.11
CA GLY A 12 0.71 -15.19 11.64
C GLY A 12 1.38 -13.98 12.30
N CYS A 13 2.66 -13.71 12.01
CA CYS A 13 3.38 -12.56 12.58
C CYS A 13 2.82 -11.19 12.18
N GLY A 14 1.99 -11.13 11.14
CA GLY A 14 1.52 -9.90 10.54
C GLY A 14 2.46 -9.40 9.44
N LEU A 15 1.90 -8.87 8.36
CA LEU A 15 2.69 -8.34 7.22
C LEU A 15 3.46 -7.07 7.58
N ASP A 16 3.14 -6.42 8.68
CA ASP A 16 3.90 -5.31 9.25
C ASP A 16 5.26 -5.74 9.79
N ASN A 17 5.38 -7.01 10.20
CA ASN A 17 6.61 -7.64 10.71
C ASN A 17 7.41 -8.40 9.62
N VAL A 18 6.94 -8.36 8.37
CA VAL A 18 7.61 -9.02 7.24
C VAL A 18 8.48 -8.01 6.51
N TYR A 19 9.75 -8.35 6.28
CA TYR A 19 10.59 -7.58 5.36
C TYR A 19 10.20 -7.91 3.92
N LEU A 20 9.51 -6.97 3.27
CA LEU A 20 9.29 -7.00 1.83
C LEU A 20 10.52 -6.46 1.09
N SER A 21 10.60 -6.77 -0.21
CA SER A 21 11.61 -6.17 -1.08
C SER A 21 11.48 -4.66 -1.06
N TRP A 22 12.57 -3.96 -0.74
CA TRP A 22 12.60 -2.50 -0.68
C TRP A 22 12.19 -1.86 -2.01
N GLY A 23 11.29 -0.87 -1.95
CA GLY A 23 10.71 -0.21 -3.11
C GLY A 23 9.90 1.03 -2.74
N HIS A 24 9.16 1.57 -3.71
CA HIS A 24 8.34 2.77 -3.50
C HIS A 24 7.21 2.54 -2.51
N ASP A 25 6.66 1.32 -2.43
CA ASP A 25 5.64 0.92 -1.45
C ASP A 25 6.07 1.21 0.00
N GLU A 26 7.16 0.60 0.47
CA GLU A 26 7.64 0.77 1.85
C GLU A 26 8.14 2.19 2.09
N TYR A 27 8.82 2.80 1.10
CA TYR A 27 9.27 4.18 1.21
C TYR A 27 8.10 5.16 1.41
N MET A 28 7.08 5.11 0.54
CA MET A 28 5.92 5.99 0.65
C MET A 28 5.09 5.69 1.90
N TYR A 29 4.98 4.43 2.31
CA TYR A 29 4.38 4.11 3.61
C TYR A 29 5.09 4.83 4.76
N GLN A 30 6.42 4.79 4.81
CA GLN A 30 7.19 5.45 5.87
C GLN A 30 7.00 6.97 5.87
N VAL A 31 6.86 7.58 4.69
CA VAL A 31 6.56 9.02 4.53
C VAL A 31 5.14 9.36 4.99
N CYS A 32 4.16 8.48 4.72
CA CYS A 32 2.74 8.77 4.94
C CYS A 32 2.15 8.26 6.27
N LYS A 33 2.84 7.37 7.00
CA LYS A 33 2.29 6.60 8.14
C LYS A 33 1.68 7.43 9.28
N ASP A 34 2.11 8.67 9.47
CA ASP A 34 1.61 9.54 10.53
C ASP A 34 0.41 10.40 10.10
N TYR A 35 -0.02 10.31 8.83
CA TYR A 35 -0.98 11.23 8.22
C TYR A 35 -2.25 10.56 7.67
N LEU A 36 -2.14 9.31 7.21
CA LEU A 36 -3.23 8.59 6.55
C LEU A 36 -3.86 7.52 7.45
N PRO A 37 -5.15 7.19 7.25
CA PRO A 37 -5.78 6.06 7.94
C PRO A 37 -5.20 4.72 7.46
N ASP A 38 -5.32 3.68 8.30
CA ASP A 38 -4.78 2.33 8.06
C ASP A 38 -5.10 1.78 6.67
N ALA A 39 -6.35 1.93 6.20
CA ALA A 39 -6.74 1.47 4.87
C ALA A 39 -5.94 2.19 3.75
N GLY A 40 -5.72 3.50 3.88
CA GLY A 40 -4.89 4.30 2.97
C GLY A 40 -3.44 3.83 2.97
N LEU A 41 -2.90 3.56 4.16
CA LEU A 41 -1.54 3.08 4.34
C LEU A 41 -1.35 1.67 3.79
N ALA A 42 -2.30 0.76 3.99
CA ALA A 42 -2.24 -0.59 3.48
C ALA A 42 -2.26 -0.61 1.94
N MET A 43 -3.10 0.23 1.32
CA MET A 43 -3.10 0.39 -0.14
C MET A 43 -1.72 0.85 -0.63
N ILE A 44 -1.12 1.88 -0.01
CA ILE A 44 0.22 2.37 -0.40
C ILE A 44 1.30 1.31 -0.18
N ARG A 45 1.33 0.67 0.99
CA ARG A 45 2.42 -0.23 1.41
C ARG A 45 2.41 -1.58 0.68
N TYR A 46 1.25 -2.00 0.17
CA TYR A 46 1.10 -3.35 -0.35
C TYR A 46 0.53 -3.43 -1.78
N HIS A 47 0.30 -2.31 -2.49
CA HIS A 47 -0.22 -2.36 -3.87
C HIS A 47 0.69 -3.03 -4.89
N SER A 48 1.99 -3.16 -4.62
CA SER A 48 2.90 -3.94 -5.47
C SER A 48 3.03 -5.40 -5.03
N PHE A 49 2.40 -5.82 -3.93
CA PHE A 49 2.51 -7.18 -3.38
C PHE A 49 1.53 -8.16 -4.07
N TYR A 50 1.63 -8.27 -5.39
CA TYR A 50 0.74 -9.08 -6.24
C TYR A 50 0.60 -10.55 -5.81
N PRO A 51 1.69 -11.26 -5.44
CA PRO A 51 1.57 -12.62 -4.92
C PRO A 51 0.59 -12.73 -3.76
N TRP A 52 0.47 -11.71 -2.91
CA TRP A 52 -0.47 -11.69 -1.80
C TRP A 52 -1.87 -11.26 -2.24
N HIS A 53 -2.03 -10.04 -2.75
CA HIS A 53 -3.37 -9.48 -2.95
C HIS A 53 -4.10 -10.02 -4.18
N THR A 54 -3.38 -10.59 -5.16
CA THR A 54 -3.96 -11.18 -6.37
C THR A 54 -3.94 -12.71 -6.30
N ASP A 55 -2.78 -13.31 -6.03
CA ASP A 55 -2.60 -14.77 -6.15
C ASP A 55 -2.92 -15.54 -4.86
N GLY A 56 -3.10 -14.84 -3.72
CA GLY A 56 -3.41 -15.48 -2.44
C GLY A 56 -2.23 -16.22 -1.81
N SER A 57 -1.00 -15.92 -2.21
CA SER A 57 0.22 -16.40 -1.55
C SER A 57 0.44 -15.67 -0.22
N TYR A 58 1.38 -16.18 0.59
CA TYR A 58 1.81 -15.56 1.86
C TYR A 58 0.72 -15.40 2.95
N GLN A 59 -0.44 -16.04 2.78
CA GLN A 59 -1.54 -16.00 3.77
C GLN A 59 -1.13 -16.52 5.16
N TYR A 60 -0.15 -17.42 5.23
CA TYR A 60 0.36 -17.97 6.48
C TYR A 60 1.11 -16.93 7.34
N LEU A 61 1.49 -15.77 6.78
CA LEU A 61 2.10 -14.66 7.52
C LEU A 61 1.06 -13.67 8.06
N MET A 62 -0.18 -13.74 7.60
CA MET A 62 -1.21 -12.75 7.90
C MET A 62 -1.75 -12.88 9.33
N ASN A 63 -2.09 -11.74 9.92
CA ASN A 63 -2.93 -11.65 11.11
C ASN A 63 -4.33 -11.10 10.76
N ASP A 64 -5.19 -10.91 11.76
CA ASP A 64 -6.56 -10.41 11.57
C ASP A 64 -6.60 -9.03 10.88
N HIS A 65 -5.65 -8.16 11.20
CA HIS A 65 -5.55 -6.84 10.58
C HIS A 65 -5.23 -6.95 9.07
N ASP A 66 -4.32 -7.84 8.69
CA ASP A 66 -4.01 -8.07 7.27
C ASP A 66 -5.22 -8.61 6.50
N HIS A 67 -6.02 -9.47 7.13
CA HIS A 67 -7.27 -9.98 6.54
C HIS A 67 -8.27 -8.84 6.30
N GLU A 68 -8.38 -7.90 7.23
CA GLU A 68 -9.22 -6.72 7.07
C GLU A 68 -8.67 -5.78 5.98
N MET A 69 -7.36 -5.56 5.92
CA MET A 69 -6.73 -4.65 4.98
C MET A 69 -6.72 -5.18 3.54
N LEU A 70 -6.69 -6.49 3.35
CA LEU A 70 -6.71 -7.14 2.04
C LEU A 70 -7.89 -6.66 1.16
N GLN A 71 -9.05 -6.38 1.74
CA GLN A 71 -10.20 -5.89 1.00
C GLN A 71 -9.95 -4.52 0.36
N TRP A 72 -9.24 -3.63 1.06
CA TRP A 72 -8.92 -2.27 0.61
C TRP A 72 -7.86 -2.29 -0.48
N VAL A 73 -6.82 -3.11 -0.29
CA VAL A 73 -5.76 -3.31 -1.31
C VAL A 73 -6.36 -3.87 -2.61
N LYS A 74 -7.25 -4.87 -2.50
CA LYS A 74 -7.98 -5.42 -3.66
C LYS A 74 -8.91 -4.40 -4.31
N LEU A 75 -9.56 -3.53 -3.53
CA LEU A 75 -10.43 -2.49 -4.05
C LEU A 75 -9.63 -1.42 -4.84
N PHE A 76 -8.44 -1.07 -4.37
CA PHE A 76 -7.56 -0.11 -5.02
C PHE A 76 -6.95 -0.61 -6.33
N ASN A 77 -6.51 -1.88 -6.35
CA ASN A 77 -5.72 -2.46 -7.44
C ASN A 77 -6.31 -2.25 -8.87
N PRO A 78 -7.63 -2.39 -9.11
CA PRO A 78 -8.20 -2.10 -10.42
C PRO A 78 -8.00 -0.65 -10.87
N TYR A 79 -8.03 0.32 -9.95
CA TYR A 79 -7.81 1.72 -10.27
C TYR A 79 -6.36 1.98 -10.63
N ASP A 80 -5.38 1.43 -9.90
CA ASP A 80 -3.97 1.51 -10.28
C ASP A 80 -3.70 0.86 -11.64
N LEU A 81 -4.22 -0.35 -11.87
CA LEU A 81 -3.89 -1.12 -13.06
C LEU A 81 -4.59 -0.61 -14.32
N TYR A 82 -5.90 -0.33 -14.23
CA TYR A 82 -6.75 -0.12 -15.41
C TYR A 82 -7.09 1.35 -15.69
N SER A 83 -6.64 2.31 -14.88
CA SER A 83 -6.73 3.73 -15.23
C SER A 83 -5.59 4.21 -16.12
N LYS A 84 -4.63 3.34 -16.47
CA LYS A 84 -3.49 3.66 -17.35
C LYS A 84 -4.02 3.85 -18.78
N SER A 85 -3.88 5.07 -19.29
CA SER A 85 -4.40 5.52 -20.58
C SER A 85 -3.37 6.37 -21.31
N ASP A 86 -3.38 6.32 -22.65
CA ASP A 86 -2.59 7.20 -23.51
C ASP A 86 -3.13 8.65 -23.52
N ASP A 87 -4.38 8.83 -23.08
CA ASP A 87 -5.02 10.14 -22.93
C ASP A 87 -4.87 10.63 -21.47
N PRO A 88 -3.90 11.52 -21.19
CA PRO A 88 -3.68 12.00 -19.82
C PRO A 88 -4.79 12.95 -19.37
N PRO A 89 -5.09 12.99 -18.05
CA PRO A 89 -6.10 13.90 -17.53
C PRO A 89 -5.67 15.37 -17.58
N CYS A 90 -6.64 16.28 -17.59
CA CYS A 90 -6.40 17.72 -17.54
C CYS A 90 -5.94 18.15 -16.13
N VAL A 91 -4.63 18.19 -15.90
CA VAL A 91 -4.03 18.49 -14.59
C VAL A 91 -4.51 19.82 -14.01
N SER A 92 -4.69 20.85 -14.84
CA SER A 92 -5.15 22.17 -14.37
C SER A 92 -6.58 22.17 -13.83
N GLU A 93 -7.45 21.30 -14.35
CA GLU A 93 -8.83 21.16 -13.87
C GLU A 93 -8.88 20.35 -12.57
N LEU A 94 -8.03 19.34 -12.44
CA LEU A 94 -8.00 18.44 -11.28
C LEU A 94 -7.22 19.00 -10.10
N ARG A 95 -6.20 19.84 -10.35
CA ARG A 95 -5.28 20.33 -9.32
C ARG A 95 -5.97 20.92 -8.09
N PRO A 96 -6.96 21.83 -8.19
CA PRO A 96 -7.57 22.43 -7.02
C PRO A 96 -8.20 21.39 -6.08
N TYR A 97 -8.87 20.39 -6.64
CA TYR A 97 -9.48 19.31 -5.86
C TYR A 97 -8.44 18.48 -5.10
N TYR A 98 -7.33 18.10 -5.76
CA TYR A 98 -6.28 17.33 -5.09
C TYR A 98 -5.46 18.16 -4.12
N GLU A 99 -5.25 19.45 -4.37
CA GLU A 99 -4.58 20.36 -3.43
C GLU A 99 -5.40 20.53 -2.14
N ASP A 100 -6.73 20.63 -2.24
CA ASP A 100 -7.62 20.68 -1.07
C ASP A 100 -7.53 19.38 -0.25
N LEU A 101 -7.54 18.22 -0.90
CA LEU A 101 -7.36 16.92 -0.21
C LEU A 101 -5.97 16.78 0.41
N ILE A 102 -4.90 17.20 -0.30
CA ILE A 102 -3.55 17.17 0.26
C ILE A 102 -3.49 18.03 1.52
N ALA A 103 -4.11 19.22 1.52
CA ALA A 103 -4.14 20.11 2.68
C ALA A 103 -4.98 19.56 3.85
N GLU A 104 -5.98 18.70 3.58
CA GLU A 104 -6.77 18.02 4.60
C GLU A 104 -5.94 16.97 5.36
N PHE A 105 -5.13 16.19 4.65
CA PHE A 105 -4.41 15.05 5.23
C PHE A 105 -2.95 15.34 5.61
N PHE A 106 -2.27 16.22 4.89
CA PHE A 106 -0.82 16.41 5.02
C PHE A 106 -0.45 17.83 5.48
N PRO A 107 0.70 17.99 6.18
CA PRO A 107 1.27 19.30 6.43
C PRO A 107 1.72 19.97 5.13
N SER A 108 1.85 21.30 5.15
CA SER A 108 2.31 22.09 3.99
C SER A 108 3.75 21.78 3.54
N LYS A 109 4.52 21.08 4.36
CA LYS A 109 5.85 20.55 4.04
C LYS A 109 5.99 19.14 4.60
N ILE A 110 6.44 18.22 3.75
CA ILE A 110 6.68 16.81 4.07
C ILE A 110 8.19 16.56 4.07
N ASP A 111 8.66 15.70 4.97
CA ASP A 111 10.03 15.18 4.97
C ASP A 111 10.08 13.91 4.12
N TRP A 112 10.94 13.91 3.10
CA TRP A 112 11.00 12.88 2.05
C TRP A 112 12.27 12.04 2.18
#